data_AF-A0A653FKR9-F1
#
_entry.id   AF-A0A653FKR9-F1
#
_cell.length_a   1.000
_cell.length_b   1.000
_cell.length_c   1.000
_cell.angle_alpha   90.00
_cell.angle_beta   90.00
_cell.angle_gamma   90.00
#
_symmetry.space_group_name_H-M   'P 1'
#
loop_
_entity.id
_entity.type
_entity.pdbx_description
1 polymer ?
#
loop_
_entity_poly.entity_id
_entity_poly.type
_entity_poly.pdbx_seq_one_letter_code
_entity_poly.pdbx_strand_id
1 'polypeptide(L)'
;MTWDRRRRAKTRRMDDAGQYCTGKVIDAGRLGDLLQTVIHPGDRVALEGDNQKQADYLSRTLAACDPERLHDLHMLISSVSRPEHLDLFERGIATRLDLAYAGPQSVRIAQLVEDGTVQIGAIHTYVELYARMFTDLAPDVVLLCATAADTDGNLFTGPNTEDTPTIAEAAAFHDGVVIVQADRIVEPGTLPRIDIPGDWVDLVVAADRPFALEPLFTRDPRLIGPVEILKAMIAIRGVYERHEVVSLNHGIGFDTAAIELILPTYGERLGLKGRIAKYWTLNPHPTLIPAIESGWVESIHSFGGEAGMERYTAARPDVFFTGRDGSLRSNRVLCQLAGQYAVPRSLPDRACRGRSRCGIGNDGIVARAVRGIRNGW
;
A
#
# COMPACT_ATOMS: atom_id res chain seq x y z
N MET A 1 3.80 11.65 38.15
CA MET A 1 3.85 11.47 36.69
C MET A 1 3.07 10.21 36.35
N THR A 2 2.34 10.21 35.25
CA THR A 2 1.43 9.14 34.87
C THR A 2 1.94 8.50 33.58
N TRP A 3 2.38 7.24 33.64
CA TRP A 3 3.18 6.59 32.57
C TRP A 3 2.36 5.69 31.63
N ASP A 4 1.08 5.53 31.92
CA ASP A 4 0.13 4.64 31.22
C ASP A 4 -1.08 5.45 30.70
N ARG A 5 -0.84 6.68 30.24
CA ARG A 5 -1.91 7.57 29.72
C ARG A 5 -2.57 7.00 28.47
N ARG A 6 -1.78 6.50 27.51
CA ARG A 6 -2.28 5.90 26.25
C ARG A 6 -3.10 4.65 26.53
N ARG A 7 -2.55 3.71 27.30
CA ARG A 7 -3.27 2.52 27.78
C ARG A 7 -4.63 2.83 28.38
N ARG A 8 -4.71 3.78 29.34
CA ARG A 8 -6.00 4.19 29.91
C ARG A 8 -6.94 4.85 28.90
N ALA A 9 -6.41 5.58 27.92
CA ALA A 9 -7.22 6.13 26.84
C ALA A 9 -7.79 5.02 25.95
N LYS A 10 -6.98 4.02 25.57
CA LYS A 10 -7.43 2.83 24.84
C LYS A 10 -8.49 2.06 25.62
N THR A 11 -8.26 1.77 26.91
CA THR A 11 -9.26 1.08 27.74
C THR A 11 -10.60 1.79 27.72
N ARG A 12 -10.65 3.12 27.90
CA ARG A 12 -11.90 3.87 27.82
C ARG A 12 -12.59 3.76 26.46
N ARG A 13 -11.83 3.91 25.37
CA ARG A 13 -12.37 3.72 24.00
C ARG A 13 -13.00 2.35 23.82
N MET A 14 -12.38 1.30 24.36
CA MET A 14 -12.87 -0.08 24.26
C MET A 14 -14.07 -0.35 25.16
N ASP A 15 -14.10 0.23 26.36
CA ASP A 15 -15.28 0.18 27.24
C ASP A 15 -16.49 0.84 26.55
N ASP A 16 -16.29 2.01 25.94
CA ASP A 16 -17.33 2.74 25.21
C ASP A 16 -17.77 2.02 23.92
N ALA A 17 -16.84 1.31 23.25
CA ALA A 17 -17.11 0.50 22.07
C ALA A 17 -18.00 -0.72 22.37
N GLY A 18 -17.94 -1.26 23.59
CA GLY A 18 -18.59 -2.51 23.96
C GLY A 18 -20.10 -2.55 23.72
N GLN A 19 -20.78 -1.39 23.71
CA GLN A 19 -22.22 -1.29 23.40
C GLN A 19 -22.57 -1.55 21.93
N TYR A 20 -21.59 -1.55 21.03
CA TYR A 20 -21.77 -1.77 19.59
C TYR A 20 -21.18 -3.11 19.12
N CYS A 21 -20.67 -3.92 20.04
CA CYS A 21 -19.90 -5.12 19.72
C CYS A 21 -20.38 -6.34 20.51
N THR A 22 -20.16 -7.53 19.93
CA THR A 22 -20.18 -8.80 20.65
C THR A 22 -18.75 -9.37 20.63
N GLY A 23 -18.07 -9.31 21.77
CA GLY A 23 -16.62 -9.56 21.79
C GLY A 23 -15.91 -8.54 20.91
N LYS A 24 -15.10 -9.01 19.95
CA LYS A 24 -14.42 -8.16 18.97
C LYS A 24 -15.26 -7.82 17.73
N VAL A 25 -16.41 -8.46 17.56
CA VAL A 25 -17.22 -8.31 16.34
C VAL A 25 -18.15 -7.11 16.48
N ILE A 26 -17.99 -6.13 15.60
CA ILE A 26 -18.83 -4.94 15.50
C ILE A 26 -20.14 -5.30 14.81
N ASP A 27 -21.27 -4.80 15.32
CA ASP A 27 -22.52 -4.75 14.57
C ASP A 27 -22.37 -3.77 13.40
N ALA A 28 -22.37 -4.27 12.17
CA ALA A 28 -22.19 -3.49 10.95
C ALA A 28 -23.21 -2.32 10.83
N GLY A 29 -24.43 -2.48 11.36
CA GLY A 29 -25.43 -1.41 11.38
C GLY A 29 -25.09 -0.24 12.31
N ARG A 30 -24.13 -0.45 13.23
CA ARG A 30 -23.68 0.51 14.24
C ARG A 30 -22.24 0.99 14.01
N LEU A 31 -21.61 0.62 12.90
CA LEU A 31 -20.22 0.98 12.61
C LEU A 31 -19.98 2.51 12.69
N GLY A 32 -20.88 3.32 12.13
CA GLY A 32 -20.75 4.79 12.20
C GLY A 32 -20.82 5.35 13.62
N ASP A 33 -21.69 4.78 14.47
CA ASP A 33 -21.76 5.16 15.90
C ASP A 33 -20.47 4.78 16.63
N LEU A 34 -19.93 3.60 16.33
CA LEU A 34 -18.68 3.11 16.91
C LEU A 34 -17.50 4.00 16.50
N LEU A 35 -17.36 4.34 15.21
CA LEU A 35 -16.26 5.21 14.76
C LEU A 35 -16.31 6.58 15.45
N GLN A 36 -17.50 7.17 15.59
CA GLN A 36 -17.67 8.46 16.28
C GLN A 36 -17.55 8.37 17.81
N THR A 37 -17.41 7.18 18.37
CA THR A 37 -17.22 6.94 19.80
C THR A 37 -15.77 6.61 20.11
N VAL A 38 -15.13 5.82 19.25
CA VAL A 38 -13.77 5.30 19.45
C VAL A 38 -12.71 6.25 18.91
N ILE A 39 -13.01 6.99 17.85
CA ILE A 39 -12.14 8.03 17.29
C ILE A 39 -12.48 9.34 17.99
N HIS A 40 -11.47 10.09 18.39
CA HIS A 40 -11.61 11.40 19.00
C HIS A 40 -11.04 12.48 18.08
N PRO A 41 -11.52 13.73 18.19
CA PRO A 41 -10.93 14.85 17.47
C PRO A 41 -9.42 14.97 17.69
N GLY A 42 -8.69 15.26 16.60
CA GLY A 42 -7.23 15.38 16.64
C GLY A 42 -6.45 14.06 16.63
N ASP A 43 -7.11 12.89 16.62
CA ASP A 43 -6.42 11.62 16.52
C ASP A 43 -5.62 11.47 15.23
N ARG A 44 -4.48 10.78 15.33
CA ARG A 44 -3.77 10.28 14.15
C ARG A 44 -4.40 8.97 13.71
N VAL A 45 -5.00 8.97 12.53
CA VAL A 45 -5.72 7.83 11.97
C VAL A 45 -4.95 7.30 10.77
N ALA A 46 -4.38 6.10 10.89
CA ALA A 46 -3.85 5.40 9.72
C ALA A 46 -4.98 4.66 9.01
N LEU A 47 -5.28 5.06 7.79
CA LEU A 47 -6.32 4.44 6.98
C LEU A 47 -5.65 3.66 5.85
N GLU A 48 -5.96 2.38 5.74
CA GLU A 48 -5.44 1.49 4.71
C GLU A 48 -6.03 1.87 3.35
N GLY A 49 -5.32 2.76 2.66
CA GLY A 49 -5.46 3.02 1.25
C GLY A 49 -4.18 2.57 0.57
N ASP A 50 -3.99 1.28 0.38
CA ASP A 50 -2.76 0.74 -0.19
C ASP A 50 -2.69 1.04 -1.69
N ASN A 51 -1.65 0.56 -2.38
CA ASN A 51 -1.61 0.67 -3.84
C ASN A 51 -2.74 -0.12 -4.50
N GLN A 52 -3.08 -1.29 -3.96
CA GLN A 52 -4.14 -2.14 -4.50
C GLN A 52 -5.33 -2.19 -3.55
N LYS A 53 -5.15 -2.74 -2.36
CA LYS A 53 -6.23 -2.96 -1.40
C LYS A 53 -6.70 -1.68 -0.69
N GLN A 54 -8.01 -1.50 -0.54
CA GLN A 54 -8.60 -0.33 0.11
C GLN A 54 -9.59 -0.75 1.19
N ALA A 55 -9.48 -0.18 2.39
CA ALA A 55 -10.50 -0.31 3.44
C ALA A 55 -11.74 0.56 3.14
N ASP A 56 -12.40 0.29 2.01
CA ASP A 56 -13.42 1.17 1.43
C ASP A 56 -14.72 1.25 2.22
N TYR A 57 -15.06 0.23 3.01
CA TYR A 57 -16.24 0.29 3.89
C TYR A 57 -15.94 1.21 5.08
N LEU A 58 -14.78 1.05 5.73
CA LEU A 58 -14.34 1.92 6.82
C LEU A 58 -14.16 3.36 6.36
N SER A 59 -13.52 3.60 5.20
CA SER A 59 -13.28 4.96 4.70
C SER A 59 -14.58 5.68 4.32
N ARG A 60 -15.52 5.00 3.65
CA ARG A 60 -16.85 5.55 3.36
C ARG A 60 -17.63 5.85 4.64
N THR A 61 -17.61 4.95 5.62
CA THR A 61 -18.33 5.17 6.89
C THR A 61 -17.71 6.29 7.70
N LEU A 62 -16.38 6.38 7.76
CA LEU A 62 -15.68 7.49 8.39
C LEU A 62 -16.04 8.82 7.71
N ALA A 63 -15.98 8.86 6.37
CA ALA A 63 -16.38 10.04 5.61
C ALA A 63 -17.84 10.42 5.85
N ALA A 64 -18.72 9.49 6.20
CA ALA A 64 -20.13 9.74 6.50
C ALA A 64 -20.40 10.32 7.91
N CYS A 65 -19.42 10.32 8.81
CA CYS A 65 -19.58 10.75 10.20
C CYS A 65 -19.88 12.26 10.35
N ASP A 66 -20.39 12.63 11.53
CA ASP A 66 -20.72 14.00 11.90
C ASP A 66 -19.45 14.83 12.19
N PRO A 67 -19.17 15.90 11.42
CA PRO A 67 -17.99 16.74 11.65
C PRO A 67 -18.04 17.52 12.97
N GLU A 68 -19.19 17.68 13.62
CA GLU A 68 -19.25 18.26 14.97
C GLU A 68 -18.69 17.30 16.03
N ARG A 69 -18.69 15.99 15.74
CA ARG A 69 -18.18 14.94 16.63
C ARG A 69 -16.76 14.51 16.29
N LEU A 70 -16.46 14.39 15.00
CA LEU A 70 -15.15 14.01 14.48
C LEU A 70 -14.60 15.12 13.59
N HIS A 71 -13.57 15.79 14.06
CA HIS A 71 -12.90 16.87 13.34
C HIS A 71 -11.40 16.87 13.65
N ASP A 72 -10.65 17.65 12.89
CA ASP A 72 -9.20 17.83 13.06
C ASP A 72 -8.37 16.53 13.00
N LEU A 73 -8.89 15.49 12.35
CA LEU A 73 -8.14 14.24 12.22
C LEU A 73 -6.87 14.46 11.40
N HIS A 74 -5.79 13.79 11.85
CA HIS A 74 -4.55 13.68 11.11
C HIS A 74 -4.51 12.33 10.40
N MET A 75 -4.76 12.34 9.10
CA MET A 75 -4.80 11.13 8.29
C MET A 75 -3.39 10.71 7.84
N LEU A 76 -3.07 9.44 8.05
CA LEU A 76 -1.89 8.76 7.51
C LEU A 76 -2.37 7.76 6.46
N ILE A 77 -2.23 8.09 5.18
CA ILE A 77 -2.76 7.26 4.08
C ILE A 77 -1.64 7.01 3.09
N SER A 78 -1.19 5.76 2.94
CA SER A 78 -0.08 5.42 2.05
C SER A 78 -0.37 5.84 0.60
N SER A 79 -1.52 5.48 0.07
CA SER A 79 -2.00 5.83 -1.26
C SER A 79 -3.41 6.45 -1.23
N VAL A 80 -3.51 7.71 -1.67
CA VAL A 80 -4.77 8.43 -1.79
C VAL A 80 -5.34 8.19 -3.20
N SER A 81 -6.01 7.06 -3.38
CA SER A 81 -6.57 6.64 -4.67
C SER A 81 -8.09 6.86 -4.78
N ARG A 82 -8.79 6.90 -3.64
CA ARG A 82 -10.26 6.91 -3.56
C ARG A 82 -10.83 8.31 -3.31
N PRO A 83 -11.99 8.68 -3.89
CA PRO A 83 -12.64 9.95 -3.63
C PRO A 83 -12.94 10.20 -2.15
N GLU A 84 -13.43 9.17 -1.45
CA GLU A 84 -13.84 9.24 -0.05
C GLU A 84 -12.68 9.57 0.91
N HIS A 85 -11.43 9.37 0.49
CA HIS A 85 -10.26 9.79 1.28
C HIS A 85 -10.14 11.32 1.34
N LEU A 86 -10.56 12.02 0.29
CA LEU A 86 -10.52 13.49 0.22
C LEU A 86 -11.82 14.13 0.70
N ASP A 87 -12.94 13.41 0.62
CA ASP A 87 -14.21 13.85 1.19
C ASP A 87 -14.10 14.10 2.70
N LEU A 88 -13.20 13.39 3.40
CA LEU A 88 -12.86 13.64 4.82
C LEU A 88 -12.46 15.10 5.08
N PHE A 89 -11.72 15.71 4.16
CA PHE A 89 -11.20 17.07 4.32
C PHE A 89 -12.23 18.11 3.91
N GLU A 90 -12.92 17.88 2.80
CA GLU A 90 -14.00 18.77 2.33
C GLU A 90 -15.15 18.85 3.34
N ARG A 91 -15.39 17.76 4.08
CA ARG A 91 -16.41 17.72 5.15
C ARG A 91 -15.93 18.25 6.50
N GLY A 92 -14.65 18.64 6.64
CA GLY A 92 -14.08 19.13 7.90
C GLY A 92 -13.82 18.04 8.95
N ILE A 93 -13.84 16.77 8.57
CA ILE A 93 -13.53 15.64 9.46
C ILE A 93 -12.01 15.55 9.68
N ALA A 94 -11.24 15.73 8.60
CA ALA A 94 -9.78 15.72 8.63
C ALA A 94 -9.20 17.08 8.25
N THR A 95 -8.04 17.42 8.79
CA THR A 95 -7.34 18.68 8.47
C THR A 95 -5.91 18.46 7.98
N ARG A 96 -5.25 17.38 8.42
CA ARG A 96 -3.85 17.09 8.07
C ARG A 96 -3.70 15.74 7.37
N LEU A 97 -2.84 15.69 6.36
CA LEU A 97 -2.55 14.48 5.57
C LEU A 97 -1.04 14.24 5.44
N ASP A 98 -0.60 13.04 5.81
CA ASP A 98 0.70 12.49 5.42
C ASP A 98 0.46 11.30 4.48
N LEU A 99 1.10 11.32 3.31
CA LEU A 99 0.87 10.37 2.23
C LEU A 99 2.16 9.99 1.49
N ALA A 100 2.14 8.87 0.76
CA ALA A 100 3.25 8.46 -0.12
C ALA A 100 2.89 8.50 -1.61
N TYR A 101 1.63 8.30 -1.97
CA TYR A 101 1.17 8.29 -3.36
C TYR A 101 -0.23 8.91 -3.50
N ALA A 102 -0.46 9.61 -4.61
CA ALA A 102 -1.66 10.41 -4.85
C ALA A 102 -2.50 9.96 -6.05
N GLY A 103 -1.99 9.02 -6.86
CA GLY A 103 -2.69 8.41 -7.97
C GLY A 103 -3.59 9.34 -8.81
N PRO A 104 -4.83 8.91 -9.14
CA PRO A 104 -5.83 9.72 -9.85
C PRO A 104 -6.28 10.97 -9.09
N GLN A 105 -6.11 11.02 -7.77
CA GLN A 105 -6.56 12.12 -6.92
C GLN A 105 -5.55 13.28 -6.86
N SER A 106 -4.38 13.16 -7.48
CA SER A 106 -3.31 14.17 -7.43
C SER A 106 -3.74 15.60 -7.75
N VAL A 107 -4.60 15.78 -8.76
CA VAL A 107 -5.13 17.11 -9.12
C VAL A 107 -6.07 17.64 -8.04
N ARG A 108 -6.94 16.78 -7.49
CA ARG A 108 -7.86 17.16 -6.41
C ARG A 108 -7.12 17.49 -5.11
N ILE A 109 -6.08 16.74 -4.78
CA ILE A 109 -5.17 17.05 -3.65
C ILE A 109 -4.56 18.44 -3.85
N ALA A 110 -4.00 18.73 -5.02
CA ALA A 110 -3.37 20.02 -5.28
C ALA A 110 -4.36 21.19 -5.10
N GLN A 111 -5.59 21.04 -5.57
CA GLN A 111 -6.65 22.03 -5.39
C GLN A 111 -7.01 22.23 -3.91
N LEU A 112 -7.24 21.14 -3.16
CA LEU A 112 -7.59 21.23 -1.74
C LEU A 112 -6.47 21.81 -0.87
N VAL A 113 -5.21 21.66 -1.29
CA VAL A 113 -4.06 22.31 -0.66
C VAL A 113 -4.04 23.80 -0.97
N GLU A 114 -4.32 24.21 -2.22
CA GLU A 114 -4.41 25.61 -2.62
C GLU A 114 -5.56 26.34 -1.87
N ASP A 115 -6.68 25.65 -1.70
CA ASP A 115 -7.86 26.16 -0.96
C ASP A 115 -7.66 26.17 0.56
N GLY A 116 -6.55 25.61 1.06
CA GLY A 116 -6.26 25.50 2.49
C GLY A 116 -7.12 24.48 3.25
N THR A 117 -7.90 23.67 2.52
CA THR A 117 -8.75 22.60 3.07
C THR A 117 -7.93 21.41 3.58
N VAL A 118 -6.80 21.12 2.93
CA VAL A 118 -5.87 20.04 3.31
C VAL A 118 -4.52 20.63 3.71
N GLN A 119 -4.03 20.29 4.90
CA GLN A 119 -2.66 20.58 5.31
C GLN A 119 -1.77 19.35 5.06
N ILE A 120 -0.87 19.42 4.09
CA ILE A 120 0.11 18.35 3.87
C ILE A 120 1.18 18.41 4.97
N GLY A 121 1.34 17.33 5.73
CA GLY A 121 2.46 17.15 6.64
C GLY A 121 3.76 16.98 5.85
N ALA A 122 3.89 15.84 5.18
CA ALA A 122 4.91 15.58 4.18
C ALA A 122 4.42 14.56 3.13
N ILE A 123 5.08 14.57 1.98
CA ILE A 123 4.98 13.52 0.97
C ILE A 123 6.19 12.60 1.18
N HIS A 124 5.91 11.35 1.51
CA HIS A 124 6.91 10.36 1.90
C HIS A 124 7.17 9.35 0.77
N THR A 125 8.21 8.55 0.92
CA THR A 125 8.18 7.19 0.36
C THR A 125 7.40 6.25 1.27
N TYR A 126 6.91 5.11 0.76
CA TYR A 126 6.13 4.16 1.55
C TYR A 126 6.81 3.77 2.87
N VAL A 127 8.05 3.26 2.80
CA VAL A 127 8.78 2.78 3.99
C VAL A 127 9.11 3.92 4.95
N GLU A 128 9.32 5.13 4.45
CA GLU A 128 9.51 6.31 5.29
C GLU A 128 8.25 6.61 6.11
N LEU A 129 7.07 6.65 5.48
CA LEU A 129 5.81 6.87 6.20
C LEU A 129 5.60 5.80 7.29
N TYR A 130 5.81 4.53 6.96
CA TYR A 130 5.66 3.46 7.94
C TYR A 130 6.70 3.54 9.07
N ALA A 131 7.94 3.93 8.79
CA ALA A 131 8.95 4.15 9.82
C ALA A 131 8.58 5.30 10.76
N ARG A 132 7.95 6.35 10.23
CA ARG A 132 7.43 7.47 11.02
C ARG A 132 6.33 7.02 11.99
N MET A 133 5.54 5.99 11.66
CA MET A 133 4.54 5.40 12.56
C MET A 133 5.14 4.73 13.80
N PHE A 134 6.44 4.43 13.83
CA PHE A 134 7.12 3.95 15.05
C PHE A 134 7.87 5.05 15.80
N THR A 135 7.76 6.30 15.34
CA THR A 135 8.48 7.44 15.92
C THR A 135 7.51 8.59 16.21
N ASP A 136 7.42 9.59 15.34
CA ASP A 136 6.66 10.82 15.57
C ASP A 136 5.23 10.80 15.01
N LEU A 137 4.90 9.85 14.14
CA LEU A 137 3.57 9.64 13.55
C LEU A 137 2.87 8.38 14.09
N ALA A 138 3.16 7.96 15.33
CA ALA A 138 2.55 6.76 15.90
C ALA A 138 1.02 6.85 15.94
N PRO A 139 0.27 5.99 15.23
CA PRO A 139 -1.17 6.14 15.08
C PRO A 139 -1.92 5.90 16.39
N ASP A 140 -3.01 6.64 16.58
CA ASP A 140 -3.91 6.49 17.71
C ASP A 140 -5.07 5.53 17.35
N VAL A 141 -5.46 5.52 16.07
CA VAL A 141 -6.41 4.57 15.48
C VAL A 141 -5.88 4.08 14.14
N VAL A 142 -6.10 2.81 13.81
CA VAL A 142 -5.81 2.26 12.48
C VAL A 142 -7.05 1.55 11.93
N LEU A 143 -7.33 1.81 10.66
CA LEU A 143 -8.48 1.30 9.91
C LEU A 143 -7.95 0.43 8.78
N LEU A 144 -8.12 -0.88 8.91
CA LEU A 144 -7.51 -1.89 8.04
C LEU A 144 -8.58 -2.77 7.37
N CYS A 145 -8.16 -3.64 6.46
CA CYS A 145 -9.00 -4.60 5.78
C CYS A 145 -8.32 -5.93 5.49
N ALA A 146 -9.12 -6.99 5.50
CA ALA A 146 -8.70 -8.37 5.28
C ALA A 146 -9.73 -9.17 4.46
N THR A 147 -9.30 -10.24 3.81
CA THR A 147 -10.21 -11.13 3.07
C THR A 147 -11.11 -11.93 4.01
N ALA A 148 -10.60 -12.31 5.18
CA ALA A 148 -11.39 -12.93 6.22
C ALA A 148 -10.83 -12.59 7.60
N ALA A 149 -11.71 -12.57 8.59
CA ALA A 149 -11.34 -12.54 10.00
C ALA A 149 -12.11 -13.62 10.76
N ASP A 150 -11.57 -14.11 11.86
CA ASP A 150 -12.37 -14.88 12.82
C ASP A 150 -12.87 -14.01 13.99
N THR A 151 -13.71 -14.58 14.85
CA THR A 151 -14.29 -13.87 15.99
C THR A 151 -13.28 -13.55 17.10
N ASP A 152 -12.09 -14.19 17.08
CA ASP A 152 -10.96 -13.89 17.96
C ASP A 152 -10.11 -12.71 17.43
N GLY A 153 -10.42 -12.24 16.21
CA GLY A 153 -9.77 -11.13 15.53
C GLY A 153 -8.56 -11.54 14.69
N ASN A 154 -8.28 -12.84 14.52
CA ASN A 154 -7.21 -13.27 13.62
C ASN A 154 -7.60 -12.91 12.18
N LEU A 155 -6.65 -12.42 11.41
CA LEU A 155 -6.89 -11.98 10.03
C LEU A 155 -6.22 -12.91 9.03
N PHE A 156 -6.93 -13.20 7.95
CA PHE A 156 -6.38 -13.66 6.70
C PHE A 156 -6.49 -12.54 5.66
N THR A 157 -5.36 -11.93 5.32
CA THR A 157 -5.23 -10.88 4.31
C THR A 157 -5.01 -11.44 2.90
N GLY A 158 -4.61 -12.72 2.79
CA GLY A 158 -4.44 -13.41 1.52
C GLY A 158 -3.29 -12.84 0.66
N PRO A 159 -3.41 -12.90 -0.68
CA PRO A 159 -2.40 -12.35 -1.60
C PRO A 159 -2.10 -10.86 -1.42
N ASN A 160 -3.02 -10.11 -0.84
CA ASN A 160 -2.96 -8.67 -0.64
C ASN A 160 -2.73 -8.31 0.84
N THR A 161 -1.75 -8.96 1.45
CA THR A 161 -1.20 -8.55 2.75
C THR A 161 -0.68 -7.13 2.72
N GLU A 162 0.09 -6.77 1.69
CA GLU A 162 0.51 -5.38 1.44
C GLU A 162 1.10 -4.67 2.67
N ASP A 163 0.43 -3.62 3.18
CA ASP A 163 0.91 -2.75 4.25
C ASP A 163 0.43 -3.17 5.64
N THR A 164 -0.63 -3.98 5.71
CA THR A 164 -1.37 -4.30 6.94
C THR A 164 -0.48 -4.66 8.12
N PRO A 165 0.54 -5.55 7.98
CA PRO A 165 1.32 -5.96 9.14
C PRO A 165 2.01 -4.79 9.84
N THR A 166 2.55 -3.85 9.06
CA THR A 166 3.33 -2.76 9.62
C THR A 166 2.42 -1.70 10.25
N ILE A 167 1.29 -1.41 9.62
CA ILE A 167 0.31 -0.45 10.15
C ILE A 167 -0.36 -1.00 11.41
N ALA A 168 -0.74 -2.29 11.42
CA ALA A 168 -1.30 -2.95 12.59
C ALA A 168 -0.33 -2.95 13.77
N GLU A 169 0.94 -3.31 13.54
CA GLU A 169 1.97 -3.37 14.58
C GLU A 169 2.21 -2.00 15.23
N ALA A 170 2.28 -0.93 14.42
CA ALA A 170 2.52 0.42 14.91
C ALA A 170 1.47 0.91 15.92
N ALA A 171 0.22 0.48 15.79
CA ALA A 171 -0.84 0.78 16.74
C ALA A 171 -0.94 -0.23 17.88
N ALA A 172 -0.93 -1.53 17.57
CA ALA A 172 -1.17 -2.60 18.54
C ALA A 172 -0.20 -2.54 19.73
N PHE A 173 1.07 -2.22 19.46
CA PHE A 173 2.12 -2.14 20.48
C PHE A 173 2.37 -0.74 21.04
N HIS A 174 1.52 0.23 20.68
CA HIS A 174 1.59 1.59 21.22
C HIS A 174 0.23 2.08 21.77
N ASP A 175 -0.57 1.14 22.27
CA ASP A 175 -1.91 1.36 22.83
C ASP A 175 -2.85 2.13 21.87
N GLY A 176 -2.68 1.97 20.55
CA GLY A 176 -3.63 2.44 19.53
C GLY A 176 -4.79 1.45 19.35
N VAL A 177 -5.87 1.89 18.69
CA VAL A 177 -7.03 1.05 18.40
C VAL A 177 -6.95 0.51 16.97
N VAL A 178 -7.07 -0.80 16.81
CA VAL A 178 -7.02 -1.50 15.51
C VAL A 178 -8.40 -2.00 15.13
N ILE A 179 -9.00 -1.38 14.11
CA ILE A 179 -10.33 -1.73 13.57
C ILE A 179 -10.14 -2.27 12.15
N VAL A 180 -10.70 -3.44 11.87
CA VAL A 180 -10.50 -4.14 10.61
C VAL A 180 -11.84 -4.47 9.97
N GLN A 181 -12.06 -4.07 8.72
CA GLN A 181 -13.13 -4.66 7.92
C GLN A 181 -12.68 -6.00 7.33
N ALA A 182 -13.53 -7.01 7.34
CA ALA A 182 -13.27 -8.26 6.67
C ALA A 182 -14.37 -8.55 5.65
N ASP A 183 -14.03 -9.08 4.47
CA ASP A 183 -15.06 -9.47 3.49
C ASP A 183 -16.02 -10.51 4.06
N ARG A 184 -15.51 -11.34 4.98
CA ARG A 184 -16.29 -12.30 5.76
C ARG A 184 -15.70 -12.51 7.16
N ILE A 185 -16.59 -12.73 8.12
CA ILE A 185 -16.22 -13.23 9.44
C ILE A 185 -16.52 -14.74 9.47
N VAL A 186 -15.57 -15.54 9.95
CA VAL A 186 -15.65 -17.00 9.99
C VAL A 186 -15.44 -17.52 11.42
N GLU A 187 -15.68 -18.81 11.63
CA GLU A 187 -15.42 -19.45 12.92
C GLU A 187 -13.90 -19.55 13.21
N PRO A 188 -13.48 -19.44 14.48
CA PRO A 188 -12.08 -19.63 14.86
C PRO A 188 -11.48 -20.94 14.34
N GLY A 189 -10.23 -20.87 13.87
CA GLY A 189 -9.51 -22.02 13.34
C GLY A 189 -9.89 -22.44 11.91
N THR A 190 -10.80 -21.72 11.23
CA THR A 190 -11.18 -22.02 9.84
C THR A 190 -10.44 -21.17 8.79
N LEU A 191 -9.67 -20.17 9.23
CA LEU A 191 -8.86 -19.33 8.34
C LEU A 191 -7.76 -20.17 7.64
N PRO A 192 -7.46 -19.92 6.35
CA PRO A 192 -6.40 -20.65 5.64
C PRO A 192 -5.01 -20.51 6.28
N ARG A 193 -4.72 -19.30 6.78
CA ARG A 193 -3.58 -18.96 7.63
C ARG A 193 -3.89 -17.70 8.44
N ILE A 194 -3.08 -17.44 9.46
CA ILE A 194 -3.15 -16.21 10.24
C ILE A 194 -2.03 -15.29 9.74
N ASP A 195 -2.43 -14.20 9.11
CA ASP A 195 -1.56 -13.16 8.58
C ASP A 195 -1.26 -12.07 9.62
N ILE A 196 -2.25 -11.74 10.44
CA ILE A 196 -2.20 -10.83 11.58
C ILE A 196 -2.84 -11.54 12.77
N PRO A 197 -2.12 -11.70 13.90
CA PRO A 197 -2.67 -12.32 15.10
C PRO A 197 -3.83 -11.50 15.69
N GLY A 198 -4.83 -12.20 16.24
CA GLY A 198 -5.98 -11.55 16.88
C GLY A 198 -5.59 -10.61 18.02
N ASP A 199 -4.49 -10.86 18.73
CA ASP A 199 -4.00 -9.98 19.80
C ASP A 199 -3.57 -8.59 19.32
N TRP A 200 -3.36 -8.41 18.01
CA TRP A 200 -3.06 -7.10 17.44
C TRP A 200 -4.34 -6.35 17.05
N VAL A 201 -5.47 -7.05 16.96
CA VAL A 201 -6.74 -6.53 16.46
C VAL A 201 -7.70 -6.34 17.62
N ASP A 202 -8.21 -5.11 17.77
CA ASP A 202 -9.20 -4.80 18.79
C ASP A 202 -10.61 -5.16 18.31
N LEU A 203 -10.94 -4.79 17.07
CA LEU A 203 -12.30 -4.91 16.55
C LEU A 203 -12.32 -5.34 15.07
N VAL A 204 -13.29 -6.17 14.71
CA VAL A 204 -13.54 -6.62 13.33
C VAL A 204 -14.99 -6.35 12.93
N VAL A 205 -15.21 -5.98 11.67
CA VAL A 205 -16.56 -5.79 11.10
C VAL A 205 -16.67 -6.53 9.78
N ALA A 206 -17.79 -7.21 9.55
CA ALA A 206 -18.09 -7.76 8.23
C ALA A 206 -18.42 -6.61 7.28
N ALA A 207 -17.68 -6.48 6.19
CA ALA A 207 -17.88 -5.42 5.22
C ALA A 207 -19.20 -5.57 4.46
N ASP A 208 -19.76 -4.46 3.99
CA ASP A 208 -20.98 -4.46 3.16
C ASP A 208 -20.79 -5.15 1.81
N ARG A 209 -19.53 -5.25 1.35
CA ARG A 209 -19.08 -5.97 0.15
C ARG A 209 -17.58 -6.28 0.27
N PRO A 210 -17.03 -7.14 -0.59
CA PRO A 210 -15.58 -7.35 -0.64
C PRO A 210 -14.83 -6.04 -0.85
N PHE A 211 -13.70 -5.88 -0.18
CA PHE A 211 -12.89 -4.66 -0.27
C PHE A 211 -12.49 -4.33 -1.71
N ALA A 212 -12.36 -3.04 -2.03
CA ALA A 212 -11.93 -2.62 -3.35
C ALA A 212 -10.44 -2.99 -3.59
N LEU A 213 -10.15 -3.54 -4.77
CA LEU A 213 -8.80 -3.88 -5.22
C LEU A 213 -8.51 -3.18 -6.55
N GLU A 214 -7.51 -2.31 -6.57
CA GLU A 214 -7.10 -1.57 -7.77
C GLU A 214 -6.05 -2.37 -8.57
N PRO A 215 -6.26 -2.65 -9.89
CA PRO A 215 -5.28 -3.32 -10.74
C PRO A 215 -4.19 -2.34 -11.19
N LEU A 216 -3.44 -1.79 -10.23
CA LEU A 216 -2.56 -0.66 -10.45
C LEU A 216 -1.43 -1.00 -11.44
N PHE A 217 -0.85 -2.19 -11.35
CA PHE A 217 0.36 -2.56 -12.10
C PHE A 217 0.09 -3.27 -13.42
N THR A 218 -1.11 -3.79 -13.64
CA THR A 218 -1.48 -4.46 -14.90
C THR A 218 -1.46 -3.49 -16.09
N ARG A 219 -0.78 -3.87 -17.17
CA ARG A 219 -0.69 -3.08 -18.42
C ARG A 219 -1.17 -3.90 -19.61
N ASP A 220 -2.05 -3.33 -20.44
CA ASP A 220 -2.49 -3.94 -21.70
C ASP A 220 -1.34 -3.92 -22.71
N PRO A 221 -0.76 -5.09 -23.08
CA PRO A 221 0.39 -5.14 -23.99
C PRO A 221 0.09 -4.55 -25.38
N ARG A 222 -1.18 -4.45 -25.79
CA ARG A 222 -1.55 -3.87 -27.09
C ARG A 222 -1.24 -2.38 -27.18
N LEU A 223 -1.04 -1.71 -26.05
CA LEU A 223 -0.68 -0.29 -25.98
C LEU A 223 0.84 -0.06 -26.02
N ILE A 224 1.64 -1.13 -26.03
CA ILE A 224 3.10 -1.04 -26.14
C ILE A 224 3.48 -0.80 -27.61
N GLY A 225 4.08 0.36 -27.87
CA GLY A 225 4.47 0.78 -29.21
C GLY A 225 5.95 0.50 -29.53
N PRO A 226 6.38 0.82 -30.77
CA PRO A 226 7.78 0.64 -31.19
C PRO A 226 8.78 1.45 -30.36
N VAL A 227 8.36 2.58 -29.77
CA VAL A 227 9.22 3.46 -28.97
C VAL A 227 9.52 2.82 -27.61
N GLU A 228 8.52 2.23 -26.95
CA GLU A 228 8.66 1.47 -25.71
C GLU A 228 9.56 0.25 -25.96
N ILE A 229 9.36 -0.48 -27.07
CA ILE A 229 10.19 -1.63 -27.45
C ILE A 229 11.65 -1.21 -27.69
N LEU A 230 11.89 -0.09 -28.38
CA LEU A 230 13.24 0.41 -28.60
C LEU A 230 13.92 0.77 -27.27
N LYS A 231 13.22 1.47 -26.38
CA LYS A 231 13.70 1.78 -25.02
C LYS A 231 14.04 0.50 -24.25
N ALA A 232 13.18 -0.52 -24.35
CA ALA A 232 13.39 -1.80 -23.70
C ALA A 232 14.63 -2.54 -24.23
N MET A 233 14.86 -2.55 -25.55
CA MET A 233 16.08 -3.13 -26.14
C MET A 233 17.33 -2.40 -25.65
N ILE A 234 17.30 -1.06 -25.59
CA ILE A 234 18.39 -0.25 -25.07
C ILE A 234 18.65 -0.55 -23.59
N ALA A 235 17.60 -0.71 -22.78
CA ALA A 235 17.72 -1.04 -21.37
C ALA A 235 18.39 -2.42 -21.18
N ILE A 236 17.91 -3.46 -21.88
CA ILE A 236 18.48 -4.81 -21.80
C ILE A 236 19.95 -4.82 -22.21
N ARG A 237 20.28 -4.27 -23.39
CA ARG A 237 21.65 -4.32 -23.93
C ARG A 237 22.60 -3.33 -23.25
N GLY A 238 22.15 -2.10 -23.07
CA GLY A 238 22.97 -0.99 -22.61
C GLY A 238 23.12 -0.92 -21.09
N VAL A 239 22.19 -1.52 -20.35
CA VAL A 239 22.18 -1.49 -18.88
C VAL A 239 22.24 -2.90 -18.30
N TYR A 240 21.31 -3.80 -18.65
CA TYR A 240 21.16 -5.07 -17.92
C TYR A 240 22.36 -5.97 -18.20
N GLU A 241 22.68 -6.16 -19.48
CA GLU A 241 23.84 -6.92 -19.91
C GLU A 241 25.15 -6.24 -19.53
N ARG A 242 25.28 -4.94 -19.81
CA ARG A 242 26.54 -4.20 -19.58
C ARG A 242 27.00 -4.23 -18.12
N HIS A 243 26.05 -4.26 -17.19
CA HIS A 243 26.33 -4.24 -15.76
C HIS A 243 25.98 -5.55 -15.06
N GLU A 244 25.64 -6.59 -15.83
CA GLU A 244 25.23 -7.91 -15.32
C GLU A 244 24.19 -7.78 -14.20
N VAL A 245 23.10 -7.06 -14.48
CA VAL A 245 22.04 -6.79 -13.52
C VAL A 245 21.29 -8.08 -13.20
N VAL A 246 21.63 -8.71 -12.07
CA VAL A 246 21.04 -9.98 -11.64
C VAL A 246 19.70 -9.79 -10.92
N SER A 247 19.57 -8.73 -10.10
CA SER A 247 18.35 -8.43 -9.35
C SER A 247 17.87 -7.00 -9.62
N LEU A 248 16.55 -6.82 -9.68
CA LEU A 248 15.94 -5.55 -10.07
C LEU A 248 14.50 -5.37 -9.56
N ASN A 249 14.07 -4.12 -9.60
CA ASN A 249 12.68 -3.69 -9.53
C ASN A 249 12.33 -2.94 -10.82
N HIS A 250 11.13 -3.16 -11.34
CA HIS A 250 10.54 -2.31 -12.36
C HIS A 250 9.53 -1.37 -11.73
N GLY A 251 9.67 -0.07 -12.05
CA GLY A 251 8.60 0.88 -11.85
C GLY A 251 7.38 0.52 -12.71
N ILE A 252 6.24 1.06 -12.31
CA ILE A 252 4.97 0.96 -13.02
C ILE A 252 5.03 1.73 -14.36
N GLY A 253 4.67 1.09 -15.48
CA GLY A 253 4.67 1.78 -16.78
C GLY A 253 4.67 0.83 -17.98
N PHE A 254 4.42 1.39 -19.17
CA PHE A 254 4.53 0.63 -20.43
C PHE A 254 5.99 0.39 -20.84
N ASP A 255 6.91 1.29 -20.46
CA ASP A 255 8.34 1.17 -20.77
C ASP A 255 8.96 -0.07 -20.11
N THR A 256 8.65 -0.32 -18.84
CA THR A 256 9.13 -1.49 -18.09
C THR A 256 8.38 -2.75 -18.48
N ALA A 257 7.07 -2.68 -18.73
CA ALA A 257 6.30 -3.81 -19.27
C ALA A 257 6.85 -4.30 -20.62
N ALA A 258 7.32 -3.39 -21.48
CA ALA A 258 7.98 -3.75 -22.74
C ALA A 258 9.27 -4.54 -22.49
N ILE A 259 10.07 -4.18 -21.47
CA ILE A 259 11.26 -4.95 -21.07
C ILE A 259 10.87 -6.38 -20.70
N GLU A 260 9.90 -6.54 -19.81
CA GLU A 260 9.45 -7.84 -19.32
C GLU A 260 9.06 -8.80 -20.46
N LEU A 261 8.30 -8.28 -21.44
CA LEU A 261 7.79 -9.07 -22.57
C LEU A 261 8.88 -9.43 -23.58
N ILE A 262 9.94 -8.64 -23.71
CA ILE A 262 11.01 -8.91 -24.69
C ILE A 262 12.24 -9.63 -24.09
N LEU A 263 12.31 -9.83 -22.77
CA LEU A 263 13.30 -10.71 -22.15
C LEU A 263 13.35 -12.10 -22.84
N PRO A 264 12.23 -12.85 -22.95
CA PRO A 264 12.25 -14.19 -23.56
C PRO A 264 12.41 -14.19 -25.09
N THR A 265 12.57 -13.02 -25.73
CA THR A 265 12.79 -12.92 -27.18
C THR A 265 14.10 -12.22 -27.52
N TYR A 266 14.19 -10.91 -27.30
CA TYR A 266 15.39 -10.14 -27.56
C TYR A 266 16.52 -10.53 -26.60
N GLY A 267 16.22 -10.67 -25.30
CA GLY A 267 17.21 -11.15 -24.32
C GLY A 267 17.73 -12.55 -24.64
N GLU A 268 16.86 -13.44 -25.13
CA GLU A 268 17.23 -14.80 -25.54
C GLU A 268 18.17 -14.81 -26.75
N ARG A 269 17.89 -13.97 -27.77
CA ARG A 269 18.79 -13.81 -28.93
C ARG A 269 20.18 -13.31 -28.55
N LEU A 270 20.30 -12.59 -27.45
CA LEU A 270 21.58 -12.12 -26.90
C LEU A 270 22.26 -13.17 -26.00
N GLY A 271 21.63 -14.31 -25.71
CA GLY A 271 22.18 -15.37 -24.86
C GLY A 271 22.31 -14.95 -23.39
N LEU A 272 21.35 -14.17 -22.88
CA LEU A 272 21.42 -13.57 -21.54
C LEU A 272 20.62 -14.31 -20.46
N LYS A 273 19.85 -15.34 -20.85
CA LYS A 273 19.07 -16.15 -19.91
C LYS A 273 19.98 -16.76 -18.84
N GLY A 274 19.58 -16.65 -17.57
CA GLY A 274 20.36 -17.12 -16.43
C GLY A 274 21.56 -16.25 -16.06
N ARG A 275 21.81 -15.14 -16.77
CA ARG A 275 22.88 -14.18 -16.46
C ARG A 275 22.36 -12.89 -15.84
N ILE A 276 21.17 -12.44 -16.26
CA ILE A 276 20.54 -11.20 -15.79
C ILE A 276 19.09 -11.45 -15.36
N ALA A 277 18.51 -10.49 -14.64
CA ALA A 277 17.08 -10.41 -14.36
C ALA A 277 16.46 -11.68 -13.74
N LYS A 278 17.16 -12.22 -12.73
CA LYS A 278 16.81 -13.50 -12.08
C LYS A 278 15.96 -13.30 -10.84
N TYR A 279 16.27 -12.27 -10.04
CA TYR A 279 15.60 -12.01 -8.76
C TYR A 279 14.88 -10.68 -8.80
N TRP A 280 13.61 -10.69 -8.39
CA TRP A 280 12.74 -9.53 -8.54
C TRP A 280 12.11 -9.15 -7.22
N THR A 281 12.09 -7.84 -6.96
CA THR A 281 11.20 -7.22 -5.98
C THR A 281 10.10 -6.54 -6.78
N LEU A 282 9.00 -7.24 -7.00
CA LEU A 282 7.97 -6.84 -7.98
C LEU A 282 6.61 -7.40 -7.62
N ASN A 283 5.55 -6.64 -7.92
CA ASN A 283 4.20 -7.20 -7.98
C ASN A 283 4.14 -8.33 -9.03
N PRO A 284 3.20 -9.27 -8.92
CA PRO A 284 3.04 -10.35 -9.90
C PRO A 284 2.47 -9.79 -11.20
N HIS A 285 3.29 -9.11 -12.00
CA HIS A 285 2.88 -8.50 -13.26
C HIS A 285 2.45 -9.57 -14.28
N PRO A 286 1.25 -9.46 -14.89
CA PRO A 286 0.86 -10.36 -15.98
C PRO A 286 1.84 -10.32 -17.18
N THR A 287 2.48 -9.18 -17.41
CA THR A 287 3.48 -8.98 -18.48
C THR A 287 4.78 -9.74 -18.24
N LEU A 288 5.05 -10.20 -17.02
CA LEU A 288 6.23 -11.00 -16.68
C LEU A 288 5.99 -12.51 -16.85
N ILE A 289 4.74 -12.96 -17.03
CA ILE A 289 4.40 -14.39 -17.23
C ILE A 289 5.29 -15.05 -18.30
N PRO A 290 5.48 -14.47 -19.51
CA PRO A 290 6.32 -15.11 -20.52
C PRO A 290 7.78 -15.30 -20.09
N ALA A 291 8.34 -14.38 -19.29
CA ALA A 291 9.70 -14.49 -18.78
C ALA A 291 9.80 -15.59 -17.70
N ILE A 292 8.79 -15.70 -16.82
CA ILE A 292 8.70 -16.76 -15.82
C ILE A 292 8.62 -18.13 -16.50
N GLU A 293 7.67 -18.32 -17.41
CA GLU A 293 7.47 -19.61 -18.11
C GLU A 293 8.67 -19.98 -19.01
N SER A 294 9.40 -18.99 -19.51
CA SER A 294 10.63 -19.20 -20.27
C SER A 294 11.85 -19.45 -19.37
N GLY A 295 11.71 -19.52 -18.05
CA GLY A 295 12.79 -19.82 -17.09
C GLY A 295 13.83 -18.71 -16.94
N TRP A 296 13.44 -17.46 -17.15
CA TRP A 296 14.31 -16.30 -16.88
C TRP A 296 14.34 -15.93 -15.41
N VAL A 297 13.18 -16.07 -14.75
CA VAL A 297 12.96 -15.60 -13.39
C VAL A 297 13.16 -16.75 -12.42
N GLU A 298 14.06 -16.57 -11.46
CA GLU A 298 14.29 -17.51 -10.35
C GLU A 298 13.40 -17.19 -9.15
N SER A 299 13.23 -15.92 -8.78
CA SER A 299 12.36 -15.54 -7.66
C SER A 299 11.74 -14.15 -7.78
N ILE A 300 10.55 -13.99 -7.19
CA ILE A 300 9.80 -12.74 -7.09
C ILE A 300 9.26 -12.58 -5.66
N HIS A 301 9.78 -11.62 -4.92
CA HIS A 301 9.14 -11.13 -3.69
C HIS A 301 8.22 -9.96 -4.05
N SER A 302 7.00 -9.92 -3.51
CA SER A 302 5.96 -9.01 -3.99
C SER A 302 5.51 -7.97 -2.97
N PHE A 303 5.33 -6.73 -3.43
CA PHE A 303 4.79 -5.63 -2.62
C PHE A 303 3.31 -5.85 -2.27
N GLY A 304 2.55 -6.38 -3.23
CA GLY A 304 1.12 -6.70 -3.13
C GLY A 304 0.77 -7.83 -4.10
N GLY A 305 -0.50 -8.21 -4.17
CA GLY A 305 -1.00 -9.09 -5.23
C GLY A 305 -1.21 -8.33 -6.55
N GLU A 306 -1.92 -8.96 -7.47
CA GLU A 306 -2.46 -8.32 -8.67
C GLU A 306 -3.74 -9.07 -9.07
N ALA A 307 -4.80 -8.34 -9.43
CA ALA A 307 -6.09 -8.93 -9.71
C ALA A 307 -6.00 -9.98 -10.83
N GLY A 308 -6.43 -11.21 -10.55
CA GLY A 308 -6.43 -12.33 -11.51
C GLY A 308 -5.13 -13.15 -11.53
N MET A 309 -4.10 -12.76 -10.78
CA MET A 309 -2.83 -13.48 -10.68
C MET A 309 -2.76 -14.47 -9.51
N GLU A 310 -3.83 -14.60 -8.72
CA GLU A 310 -3.84 -15.38 -7.48
C GLU A 310 -3.62 -16.87 -7.75
N ARG A 311 -4.32 -17.44 -8.73
CA ARG A 311 -4.13 -18.86 -9.11
C ARG A 311 -2.78 -19.12 -9.75
N TYR A 312 -2.28 -18.15 -10.54
CA TYR A 312 -1.00 -18.29 -11.22
C TYR A 312 0.16 -18.29 -10.21
N THR A 313 0.16 -17.34 -9.27
CA THR A 313 1.15 -17.27 -8.20
C THR A 313 1.12 -18.51 -7.30
N ALA A 314 -0.08 -18.99 -6.93
CA ALA A 314 -0.23 -20.24 -6.18
C ALA A 314 0.31 -21.48 -6.91
N ALA A 315 0.26 -21.49 -8.25
CA ALA A 315 0.79 -22.58 -9.08
C ALA A 315 2.30 -22.46 -9.37
N ARG A 316 3.00 -21.45 -8.82
CA ARG A 316 4.42 -21.19 -9.04
C ARG A 316 5.16 -20.93 -7.70
N PRO A 317 5.09 -21.85 -6.71
CA PRO A 317 5.65 -21.64 -5.37
C PRO A 317 7.19 -21.60 -5.35
N ASP A 318 7.87 -22.10 -6.38
CA ASP A 318 9.33 -21.98 -6.52
C ASP A 318 9.76 -20.55 -6.89
N VAL A 319 8.86 -19.78 -7.52
CA VAL A 319 9.11 -18.41 -7.99
C VAL A 319 8.56 -17.39 -7.00
N PHE A 320 7.34 -17.59 -6.51
CA PHE A 320 6.65 -16.67 -5.61
C PHE A 320 6.67 -17.16 -4.16
N PHE A 321 6.62 -16.23 -3.22
CA PHE A 321 6.56 -16.53 -1.79
C PHE A 321 5.12 -16.87 -1.39
N THR A 322 4.79 -18.17 -1.39
CA THR A 322 3.47 -18.68 -0.99
C THR A 322 3.48 -19.28 0.40
N GLY A 323 2.40 -19.08 1.16
CA GLY A 323 2.19 -19.73 2.45
C GLY A 323 1.93 -21.24 2.32
N ARG A 324 1.87 -21.94 3.46
CA ARG A 324 1.52 -23.38 3.49
C ARG A 324 0.11 -23.67 2.97
N ASP A 325 -0.77 -22.67 3.03
CA ASP A 325 -2.10 -22.68 2.44
C ASP A 325 -2.08 -22.57 0.90
N GLY A 326 -0.94 -22.26 0.30
CA GLY A 326 -0.71 -22.18 -1.14
C GLY A 326 -0.91 -20.79 -1.74
N SER A 327 -1.50 -19.83 -1.03
CA SER A 327 -1.67 -18.47 -1.55
C SER A 327 -0.44 -17.59 -1.34
N LEU A 328 -0.25 -16.59 -2.21
CA LEU A 328 0.82 -15.58 -2.10
C LEU A 328 0.78 -14.88 -0.73
N ARG A 329 1.94 -14.57 -0.17
CA ARG A 329 2.11 -13.67 0.98
C ARG A 329 2.95 -12.47 0.51
N SER A 330 2.25 -11.40 0.12
CA SER A 330 2.92 -10.13 -0.16
C SER A 330 3.37 -9.45 1.14
N ASN A 331 4.30 -8.51 1.03
CA ASN A 331 4.66 -7.61 2.13
C ASN A 331 5.34 -6.38 1.54
N ARG A 332 4.65 -5.23 1.55
CA ARG A 332 5.17 -4.01 0.91
C ARG A 332 6.44 -3.53 1.57
N VAL A 333 6.49 -3.53 2.89
CA VAL A 333 7.64 -3.00 3.64
C VAL A 333 8.88 -3.85 3.40
N LEU A 334 8.78 -5.17 3.57
CA LEU A 334 9.92 -6.05 3.31
C LEU A 334 10.32 -6.05 1.84
N CYS A 335 9.37 -5.97 0.91
CA CYS A 335 9.68 -5.89 -0.52
C CYS A 335 10.37 -4.58 -0.90
N GLN A 336 9.96 -3.44 -0.30
CA GLN A 336 10.63 -2.16 -0.49
C GLN A 336 12.03 -2.15 0.12
N LEU A 337 12.20 -2.72 1.32
CA LEU A 337 13.52 -2.86 1.94
C LEU A 337 14.45 -3.73 1.09
N ALA A 338 13.95 -4.84 0.54
CA ALA A 338 14.69 -5.64 -0.42
C ALA A 338 15.02 -4.85 -1.70
N GLY A 339 14.06 -4.08 -2.23
CA GLY A 339 14.26 -3.22 -3.39
C GLY A 339 15.29 -2.11 -3.17
N GLN A 340 15.46 -1.66 -1.92
CA GLN A 340 16.44 -0.63 -1.55
C GLN A 340 17.82 -1.20 -1.25
N TYR A 341 17.90 -2.32 -0.51
CA TYR A 341 19.16 -2.82 0.05
C TYR A 341 19.68 -4.11 -0.58
N ALA A 342 18.81 -4.92 -1.19
CA ALA A 342 19.16 -6.21 -1.80
C ALA A 342 19.14 -6.18 -3.34
N VAL A 343 18.68 -5.07 -3.92
CA VAL A 343 18.64 -4.82 -5.36
C VAL A 343 19.62 -3.70 -5.69
N PRO A 344 20.72 -3.97 -6.41
CA PRO A 344 21.77 -2.98 -6.67
C PRO A 344 21.32 -1.83 -7.59
N ARG A 345 20.13 -1.91 -8.22
CA ARG A 345 19.57 -0.83 -9.04
C ARG A 345 18.06 -0.93 -9.23
N SER A 346 17.30 0.08 -8.81
CA SER A 346 15.93 0.32 -9.28
C SER A 346 15.99 1.11 -10.59
N LEU A 347 15.21 0.70 -11.60
CA LEU A 347 15.05 1.45 -12.85
C LEU A 347 13.73 2.21 -12.80
N PRO A 348 13.73 3.52 -12.48
CA PRO A 348 12.55 4.35 -12.64
C PRO A 348 12.32 4.63 -14.14
N ASP A 349 11.04 4.73 -14.50
CA ASP A 349 10.58 5.22 -15.80
C ASP A 349 11.06 6.67 -15.99
N ARG A 350 12.17 6.87 -16.72
CA ARG A 350 12.81 8.18 -16.97
C ARG A 350 13.07 8.36 -18.46
N ALA A 351 12.00 8.52 -19.24
CA ALA A 351 12.08 8.84 -20.66
C ALA A 351 11.52 10.24 -20.96
N CYS A 352 12.22 11.31 -20.55
CA CYS A 352 12.23 12.63 -21.23
C CYS A 352 13.22 13.59 -20.53
N ARG A 353 14.50 13.61 -20.96
CA ARG A 353 15.41 14.72 -20.66
C ARG A 353 16.21 15.08 -21.90
N GLY A 354 15.79 16.15 -22.57
CA GLY A 354 16.49 16.71 -23.72
C GLY A 354 15.79 17.95 -24.25
N ARG A 355 16.05 19.10 -23.59
CA ARG A 355 15.53 20.49 -23.77
C ARG A 355 14.52 20.80 -22.65
N SER A 356 14.89 21.53 -21.60
CA SER A 356 15.44 22.89 -21.64
C SER A 356 16.36 23.17 -20.44
N ARG A 357 17.26 24.12 -20.64
CA ARG A 357 18.30 24.59 -19.71
C ARG A 357 17.72 25.09 -18.38
N CYS A 358 18.26 24.60 -17.26
CA CYS A 358 18.81 25.32 -16.10
C CYS A 358 18.58 24.56 -14.79
N GLY A 359 19.67 24.29 -14.07
CA GLY A 359 19.66 24.10 -12.62
C GLY A 359 19.48 22.66 -12.12
N ILE A 360 20.54 22.16 -11.46
CA ILE A 360 20.57 21.19 -10.36
C ILE A 360 19.31 20.31 -10.24
N GLY A 361 19.47 19.03 -10.60
CA GLY A 361 18.40 18.03 -10.57
C GLY A 361 17.88 17.78 -9.16
N ASN A 362 16.82 18.49 -8.80
CA ASN A 362 15.89 18.12 -7.73
C ASN A 362 14.64 17.53 -8.39
N ASP A 363 14.60 16.21 -8.44
CA ASP A 363 13.52 15.45 -9.05
C ASP A 363 12.45 15.15 -7.98
N GLY A 364 11.53 16.09 -7.76
CA GLY A 364 10.29 15.86 -7.01
C GLY A 364 9.09 15.93 -7.96
N ILE A 365 8.08 15.07 -7.76
CA ILE A 365 6.75 15.25 -8.34
C ILE A 365 6.10 16.41 -7.60
N VAL A 366 6.50 17.64 -7.93
CA VAL A 366 5.77 18.85 -7.57
C VAL A 366 5.64 19.66 -8.84
N ALA A 367 4.47 19.59 -9.46
CA ALA A 367 4.10 20.53 -10.50
C ALA A 367 4.17 21.95 -9.90
N ARG A 368 5.07 22.78 -10.45
CA ARG A 368 5.24 24.23 -10.26
C ARG A 368 4.51 24.90 -9.08
N ALA A 369 5.34 25.50 -8.22
CA ALA A 369 5.11 26.68 -7.37
C ALA A 369 4.58 26.44 -5.95
N VAL A 370 5.45 25.95 -5.06
CA VAL A 370 5.51 26.46 -3.68
C VAL A 370 6.93 26.94 -3.43
N ARG A 371 7.14 28.26 -3.53
CA ARG A 371 8.37 28.89 -3.03
C ARG A 371 8.21 29.05 -1.52
N GLY A 372 9.01 28.32 -0.78
CA GLY A 372 9.29 28.61 0.63
C GLY A 372 8.95 27.46 1.55
N ILE A 373 9.91 26.57 1.78
CA ILE A 373 10.36 26.14 3.11
C ILE A 373 11.81 25.68 2.90
N ARG A 374 12.76 26.50 3.36
CA ARG A 374 14.14 26.08 3.58
C ARG A 374 14.17 25.44 4.96
N ASN A 375 14.39 24.14 5.03
CA ASN A 375 14.93 23.54 6.25
C ASN A 375 16.40 23.21 5.96
N GLY A 376 17.32 23.93 6.61
CA GLY A 376 18.66 23.38 6.88
C GLY A 376 18.45 22.13 7.73
N TRP A 377 19.13 21.02 7.48
CA TRP A 377 20.57 20.84 7.43
C TRP A 377 20.97 19.75 6.44
#